data_AF-A0A7S0QUB7-F1
#
_entry.id   AF-A0A7S0QUB7-F1
#
_cell.length_a   1.000
_cell.length_b   1.000
_cell.length_c   1.000
_cell.angle_alpha   90.00
_cell.angle_beta   90.00
_cell.angle_gamma   90.00
#
_symmetry.space_group_name_H-M   'P 1'
#
loop_
_entity.id
_entity.type
_entity.pdbx_description
1 polymer ?
#
loop_
_entity_poly.entity_id
_entity_poly.type
_entity_poly.pdbx_seq_one_letter_code
_entity_poly.pdbx_strand_id
1 'polypeptide(L)'
;MMHARRLLEDGGVTFPEDYPNSVKHVLMIGALAFFIGTIVLVYLSMSKKKASISHSLLFLCSAVACMAYYSMWNGLGVQYKTSDVTPRVIFWSRHLNQLITVPTILATLCLIAKSESSVVVAVVGEGILFVLSAMVGAATVAPVKYMWWFASALFGVLVIIHLVQRIPEGSHEIHKHLTYLTIVSLVVYSLLWLLGSEGTAALGLSQEVGIFTFVDLVSKVGFGLYFLFSYGQLLLSLSRSAIQICAGNECGARGWDSPSAYFDGQHKVCALPLARQREACRAAVIQVVALCIGHAGSHSGGTRLSALARPRALD
;
A
#
# COMPACT_ATOMS: atom_id res chain seq x y z
N MET A 1 43.27 -26.80 11.23
CA MET A 1 42.54 -28.09 11.13
C MET A 1 41.01 -27.97 11.23
N MET A 2 40.43 -26.92 11.82
CA MET A 2 38.96 -26.75 11.91
C MET A 2 38.26 -26.42 10.57
N HIS A 3 38.93 -25.72 9.64
CA HIS A 3 38.35 -25.45 8.30
C HIS A 3 38.39 -26.66 7.36
N ALA A 4 39.40 -27.53 7.47
CA ALA A 4 39.50 -28.72 6.63
C ALA A 4 38.50 -29.82 7.04
N ARG A 5 38.07 -29.85 8.31
CA ARG A 5 37.06 -30.81 8.79
C ARG A 5 35.63 -30.44 8.38
N ARG A 6 35.34 -29.15 8.16
CA ARG A 6 34.02 -28.66 7.72
C ARG A 6 33.73 -28.99 6.25
N LEU A 7 34.76 -29.09 5.41
CA LEU A 7 34.65 -29.46 3.99
C LEU A 7 34.46 -30.97 3.74
N LEU A 8 34.60 -31.81 4.77
CA LEU A 8 34.47 -33.27 4.65
C LEU A 8 33.18 -33.83 5.26
N GLU A 9 32.39 -33.02 5.96
CA GLU A 9 31.02 -33.37 6.41
C GLU A 9 29.93 -32.75 5.53
N ASP A 10 30.21 -31.63 4.85
CA ASP A 10 29.27 -30.93 3.99
C ASP A 10 29.65 -31.10 2.51
N GLY A 11 29.03 -32.07 1.84
CA GLY A 11 28.67 -31.91 0.41
C GLY A 11 27.55 -30.87 0.24
N GLY A 12 27.56 -29.83 1.07
CA GLY A 12 26.45 -28.93 1.35
C GLY A 12 26.50 -27.70 0.45
N VAL A 13 25.37 -27.41 -0.17
CA VAL A 13 25.16 -26.21 -0.98
C VAL A 13 25.37 -24.96 -0.13
N THR A 14 26.33 -24.13 -0.52
CA THR A 14 26.70 -22.84 0.05
C THR A 14 26.27 -21.69 -0.86
N PHE A 15 25.59 -20.70 -0.28
CA PHE A 15 25.19 -19.48 -1.00
C PHE A 15 26.08 -18.32 -0.58
N PRO A 16 26.50 -17.45 -1.52
CA PRO A 16 26.01 -17.28 -2.89
C PRO A 16 26.72 -18.08 -4.01
N GLU A 17 27.73 -18.90 -3.68
CA GLU A 17 28.59 -19.57 -4.66
C GLU A 17 27.85 -20.58 -5.54
N ASP A 18 26.88 -21.30 -4.97
CA ASP A 18 26.15 -22.37 -5.64
C ASP A 18 24.86 -21.90 -6.34
N TYR A 19 24.66 -20.59 -6.50
CA TYR A 19 23.56 -20.10 -7.32
C TYR A 19 23.77 -20.42 -8.80
N PRO A 20 22.73 -20.87 -9.52
CA PRO A 20 22.73 -20.81 -10.97
C PRO A 20 23.02 -19.37 -11.43
N ASN A 21 23.88 -19.21 -12.44
CA ASN A 21 24.24 -17.90 -12.95
C ASN A 21 23.01 -17.04 -13.26
N SER A 22 21.96 -17.62 -13.85
CA SER A 22 20.67 -16.97 -14.11
C SER A 22 20.04 -16.35 -12.85
N VAL A 23 19.98 -17.08 -11.74
CA VAL A 23 19.42 -16.61 -10.46
C VAL A 23 20.21 -15.41 -9.95
N LYS A 24 21.55 -15.49 -9.98
CA LYS A 24 22.43 -14.41 -9.53
C LYS A 24 22.23 -13.12 -10.33
N HIS A 25 22.11 -13.23 -11.66
CA HIS A 25 21.85 -12.07 -12.53
C HIS A 25 20.47 -11.45 -12.25
N VAL A 26 19.42 -12.27 -12.12
CA VAL A 26 18.07 -11.78 -11.85
C VAL A 26 18.00 -11.06 -10.49
N LEU A 27 18.61 -11.61 -9.45
CA LEU A 27 18.65 -10.97 -8.12
C LEU A 27 19.41 -9.64 -8.15
N MET A 28 20.52 -9.57 -8.88
CA MET A 28 21.29 -8.34 -9.07
C MET A 28 20.48 -7.28 -9.82
N ILE A 29 19.83 -7.67 -10.92
CA ILE A 29 18.96 -6.77 -11.70
C ILE A 29 17.80 -6.27 -10.83
N GLY A 30 17.19 -7.15 -10.03
CA GLY A 30 16.15 -6.79 -9.07
C GLY A 30 16.65 -5.77 -8.05
N ALA A 31 17.81 -6.01 -7.43
CA ALA A 31 18.41 -5.10 -6.45
C ALA A 31 18.67 -3.70 -7.06
N LEU A 32 19.26 -3.64 -8.25
CA LEU A 32 19.52 -2.38 -8.97
C LEU A 32 18.22 -1.65 -9.35
N ALA A 33 17.21 -2.38 -9.83
CA ALA A 33 15.92 -1.81 -10.17
C ALA A 33 15.20 -1.23 -8.95
N PHE A 34 15.25 -1.90 -7.80
CA PHE A 34 14.72 -1.36 -6.54
C PHE A 34 15.52 -0.17 -6.01
N PHE A 35 16.84 -0.16 -6.19
CA PHE A 35 17.68 0.96 -5.82
C PHE A 35 17.30 2.22 -6.62
N ILE A 36 17.24 2.09 -7.95
CA ILE A 36 16.80 3.17 -8.84
C ILE A 36 15.36 3.60 -8.50
N GLY A 37 14.44 2.65 -8.32
CA GLY A 37 13.06 2.92 -7.94
C GLY A 37 12.96 3.70 -6.63
N THR A 38 13.79 3.36 -5.64
CA THR A 38 13.84 4.06 -4.34
C THR A 38 14.32 5.50 -4.50
N ILE A 39 15.37 5.75 -5.29
CA ILE A 39 15.86 7.10 -5.57
C ILE A 39 14.76 7.94 -6.24
N VAL A 40 14.10 7.37 -7.25
CA VAL A 40 13.02 8.07 -7.97
C VAL A 40 11.85 8.38 -7.04
N LEU A 41 11.40 7.42 -6.22
CA LEU A 41 10.29 7.62 -5.29
C LEU A 41 10.62 8.67 -4.22
N VAL A 42 11.84 8.68 -3.68
CA VAL A 42 12.25 9.70 -2.70
C VAL A 42 12.33 11.09 -3.35
N TYR A 43 12.90 11.18 -4.56
CA TYR A 43 12.99 12.44 -5.29
C TYR A 43 11.60 13.02 -5.59
N LEU A 44 10.68 12.18 -6.07
CA LEU A 44 9.30 12.60 -6.35
C LEU A 44 8.54 12.95 -5.06
N SER A 45 8.79 12.23 -3.97
CA SER A 45 8.20 12.50 -2.65
C SER A 45 8.63 13.88 -2.12
N MET A 46 9.93 14.18 -2.15
CA MET A 46 10.49 15.47 -1.70
C MET A 46 10.08 16.65 -2.60
N SER A 47 9.81 16.40 -3.88
CA SER A 47 9.39 17.44 -4.84
C SER A 47 7.96 17.97 -4.59
N LYS A 48 7.17 17.34 -3.71
CA LYS A 48 5.80 17.77 -3.41
C LYS A 48 5.75 18.65 -2.15
N LYS A 49 5.08 19.80 -2.24
CA LYS A 49 4.92 20.76 -1.12
C LYS A 49 4.19 20.22 0.11
N LYS A 50 3.40 19.14 -0.03
CA LYS A 50 2.71 18.48 1.08
C LYS A 50 2.99 16.99 1.01
N ALA A 51 3.99 16.53 1.77
CA ALA A 51 4.28 15.11 1.91
C ALA A 51 3.09 14.43 2.62
N SER A 52 2.47 13.46 1.94
CA SER A 52 1.46 12.59 2.56
C SER A 52 2.14 11.33 3.07
N ILE A 53 1.63 10.78 4.18
CA ILE A 53 2.12 9.54 4.82
C ILE A 53 2.29 8.42 3.78
N SER A 54 1.39 8.31 2.81
CA SER A 54 1.46 7.34 1.71
C SER A 54 2.74 7.43 0.88
N HIS A 55 3.33 8.62 0.70
CA HIS A 55 4.59 8.76 -0.05
C HIS A 55 5.76 8.18 0.73
N SER A 56 5.82 8.42 2.04
CA SER A 56 6.84 7.87 2.93
C SER A 56 6.74 6.34 3.03
N LEU A 57 5.52 5.80 3.08
CA LEU A 57 5.26 4.35 3.07
C LEU A 57 5.76 3.69 1.79
N LEU A 58 5.54 4.31 0.63
CA LEU A 58 5.99 3.77 -0.66
C LEU A 58 7.51 3.79 -0.81
N PHE A 59 8.17 4.84 -0.33
CA PHE A 59 9.63 4.87 -0.24
C PHE A 59 10.17 3.78 0.69
N LEU A 60 9.58 3.62 1.88
CA LEU A 60 9.97 2.55 2.81
C LEU A 60 9.81 1.18 2.16
N CYS A 61 8.72 0.97 1.44
CA CYS A 61 8.45 -0.28 0.74
C CYS A 61 9.54 -0.61 -0.31
N SER A 62 9.96 0.37 -1.12
CA SER A 62 11.00 0.14 -2.13
C SER A 62 12.39 -0.02 -1.52
N ALA A 63 12.69 0.72 -0.44
CA ALA A 63 13.97 0.63 0.26
C ALA A 63 14.15 -0.74 0.93
N VAL A 64 13.12 -1.27 1.59
CA VAL A 64 13.13 -2.61 2.20
C VAL A 64 13.29 -3.68 1.12
N ALA A 65 12.60 -3.55 -0.02
CA ALA A 65 12.78 -4.46 -1.13
C ALA A 65 14.20 -4.41 -1.70
N CYS A 66 14.81 -3.22 -1.84
CA CYS A 66 16.21 -3.08 -2.26
C CYS A 66 17.15 -3.87 -1.33
N MET A 67 17.00 -3.70 -0.01
CA MET A 67 17.83 -4.40 0.98
C MET A 67 17.64 -5.92 0.91
N ALA A 68 16.40 -6.39 0.74
CA ALA A 68 16.10 -7.81 0.66
C ALA A 68 16.63 -8.47 -0.63
N TYR A 69 16.54 -7.79 -1.78
CA TYR A 69 17.12 -8.29 -3.02
C TYR A 69 18.65 -8.32 -2.96
N TYR A 70 19.26 -7.31 -2.34
CA TYR A 70 20.70 -7.29 -2.09
C TYR A 70 21.13 -8.40 -1.12
N SER A 71 20.37 -8.67 -0.06
CA SER A 71 20.67 -9.77 0.88
C SER A 71 20.59 -11.14 0.20
N MET A 72 19.53 -11.38 -0.58
CA MET A 72 19.39 -12.62 -1.36
C MET A 72 20.53 -12.82 -2.36
N TRP A 73 20.95 -11.75 -3.04
CA TRP A 73 22.08 -11.78 -3.97
C TRP A 73 23.40 -12.18 -3.29
N ASN A 74 23.64 -11.70 -2.07
CA ASN A 74 24.80 -12.09 -1.25
C ASN A 74 24.64 -13.46 -0.56
N GLY A 75 23.53 -14.18 -0.78
CA GLY A 75 23.26 -15.46 -0.10
C GLY A 75 22.74 -15.33 1.33
N LEU A 76 22.54 -14.11 1.83
CA LEU A 76 22.02 -13.87 3.17
C LEU A 76 20.51 -14.13 3.23
N GLY A 77 20.11 -14.89 4.25
CA GLY A 77 18.71 -15.31 4.42
C GLY A 77 18.26 -16.26 3.32
N VAL A 78 19.15 -17.12 2.85
CA VAL A 78 18.84 -18.21 1.92
C VAL A 78 19.33 -19.52 2.52
N GLN A 79 18.46 -20.52 2.54
CA GLN A 79 18.73 -21.80 3.18
C GLN A 79 18.44 -22.95 2.22
N TYR A 80 19.37 -23.88 2.12
CA TYR A 80 19.14 -25.16 1.45
C TYR A 80 18.59 -26.15 2.46
N LYS A 81 17.38 -26.66 2.23
CA LYS A 81 16.73 -27.62 3.11
C LYS A 81 16.75 -28.99 2.46
N THR A 82 17.49 -29.91 3.09
CA THR A 82 17.65 -31.32 2.67
C THR A 82 16.75 -32.28 3.44
N SER A 83 16.05 -31.80 4.48
CA SER A 83 15.19 -32.63 5.34
C SER A 83 13.87 -33.07 4.69
N ASP A 84 13.57 -32.57 3.49
CA ASP A 84 12.39 -32.94 2.73
C ASP A 84 12.73 -33.99 1.67
N VAL A 85 11.72 -34.73 1.20
CA VAL A 85 11.87 -35.77 0.15
C VAL A 85 12.55 -35.22 -1.10
N THR A 86 12.31 -33.94 -1.41
CA THR A 86 12.99 -33.20 -2.47
C THR A 86 13.75 -32.03 -1.84
N PRO A 87 15.07 -31.91 -2.05
CA PRO A 87 15.82 -30.80 -1.49
C PRO A 87 15.41 -29.49 -2.16
N ARG A 88 15.29 -28.41 -1.39
CA ARG A 88 14.78 -27.12 -1.86
C ARG A 88 15.53 -25.92 -1.30
N VAL A 89 15.45 -24.80 -2.02
CA VAL A 89 16.00 -23.51 -1.60
C VAL A 89 14.88 -22.67 -1.02
N ILE A 90 15.09 -22.08 0.16
CA ILE A 90 14.12 -21.19 0.82
C ILE A 90 14.74 -19.80 0.92
N PHE A 91 14.02 -18.78 0.45
CA PHE A 91 14.46 -17.38 0.54
C PHE A 91 13.79 -16.67 1.71
N TRP A 92 14.36 -16.80 2.92
CA TRP A 92 13.88 -16.09 4.12
C TRP A 92 13.84 -14.57 3.95
N SER A 93 14.85 -14.00 3.28
CA SER A 93 14.91 -12.57 2.96
C SER A 93 13.68 -12.10 2.17
N ARG A 94 13.08 -12.96 1.33
CA ARG A 94 11.86 -12.66 0.57
C ARG A 94 10.64 -12.58 1.49
N HIS A 95 10.48 -13.55 2.39
CA HIS A 95 9.37 -13.56 3.34
C HIS A 95 9.44 -12.37 4.29
N LEU A 96 10.63 -12.02 4.79
CA LEU A 96 10.85 -10.83 5.61
C LEU A 96 10.53 -9.52 4.86
N ASN A 97 10.89 -9.43 3.58
CA ASN A 97 10.50 -8.31 2.73
C ASN A 97 8.97 -8.22 2.60
N GLN A 98 8.30 -9.32 2.32
CA GLN A 98 6.84 -9.34 2.19
C GLN A 98 6.15 -8.98 3.51
N LEU A 99 6.71 -9.39 4.65
CA LEU A 99 6.17 -9.11 5.97
C LEU A 99 6.09 -7.60 6.26
N ILE A 100 6.98 -6.80 5.68
CA ILE A 100 6.98 -5.34 5.82
C ILE A 100 6.22 -4.68 4.66
N THR A 101 6.45 -5.13 3.43
CA THR A 101 5.95 -4.44 2.23
C THR A 101 4.47 -4.66 1.97
N VAL A 102 3.93 -5.86 2.23
CA VAL A 102 2.51 -6.16 2.07
C VAL A 102 1.64 -5.27 2.98
N PRO A 103 1.84 -5.22 4.31
CA PRO A 103 1.04 -4.35 5.16
C PRO A 103 1.21 -2.87 4.81
N THR A 104 2.41 -2.45 4.36
CA THR A 104 2.68 -1.08 3.92
C THR A 104 1.86 -0.68 2.69
N ILE A 105 1.75 -1.57 1.68
CA ILE A 105 0.93 -1.34 0.48
C ILE A 105 -0.56 -1.34 0.84
N LEU A 106 -1.00 -2.30 1.66
CA LEU A 106 -2.40 -2.38 2.10
C LEU A 106 -2.82 -1.15 2.92
N ALA A 107 -1.97 -0.70 3.84
CA ALA A 107 -2.18 0.55 4.58
C ALA A 107 -2.28 1.74 3.63
N THR A 108 -1.40 1.80 2.61
CA THR A 108 -1.44 2.86 1.59
C THR A 108 -2.77 2.87 0.83
N LEU A 109 -3.29 1.71 0.41
CA LEU A 109 -4.60 1.61 -0.24
C LEU A 109 -5.74 2.07 0.67
N CYS A 110 -5.73 1.67 1.94
CA CYS A 110 -6.76 2.08 2.89
C CYS A 110 -6.72 3.59 3.17
N LEU A 111 -5.53 4.18 3.25
CA LEU A 111 -5.36 5.64 3.37
C LEU A 111 -5.89 6.39 2.14
N ILE A 112 -5.68 5.83 0.94
CA ILE A 112 -6.23 6.39 -0.31
C ILE A 112 -7.76 6.34 -0.31
N ALA A 113 -8.32 5.23 0.16
CA ALA A 113 -9.76 5.05 0.30
C ALA A 113 -10.39 5.84 1.46
N LYS A 114 -9.57 6.54 2.27
CA LYS A 114 -10.00 7.21 3.52
C LYS A 114 -10.79 6.28 4.45
N SER A 115 -10.35 5.03 4.55
CA SER A 115 -11.01 4.02 5.39
C SER A 115 -10.87 4.33 6.88
N GLU A 116 -11.81 3.83 7.66
CA GLU A 116 -11.77 3.90 9.12
C GLU A 116 -10.56 3.13 9.69
N SER A 117 -10.03 3.58 10.83
CA SER A 117 -8.87 2.95 11.48
C SER A 117 -9.09 1.47 11.82
N SER A 118 -10.30 1.08 12.23
CA SER A 118 -10.66 -0.31 12.54
C SER A 118 -10.44 -1.22 11.33
N VAL A 119 -10.88 -0.76 10.16
CA VAL A 119 -10.71 -1.41 8.87
C VAL A 119 -9.24 -1.48 8.46
N VAL A 120 -8.48 -0.40 8.64
CA VAL A 120 -7.04 -0.39 8.30
C VAL A 120 -6.32 -1.47 9.10
N VAL A 121 -6.59 -1.57 10.41
CA VAL A 121 -5.99 -2.57 11.29
C VAL A 121 -6.38 -3.99 10.87
N ALA A 122 -7.65 -4.22 10.52
CA ALA A 122 -8.10 -5.54 10.06
C ALA A 122 -7.38 -5.98 8.78
N VAL A 123 -7.38 -5.15 7.73
CA VAL A 123 -6.76 -5.50 6.44
C VAL A 123 -5.25 -5.65 6.57
N VAL A 124 -4.59 -4.79 7.35
CA VAL A 124 -3.15 -4.90 7.63
C VAL A 124 -2.84 -6.18 8.43
N GLY A 125 -3.63 -6.48 9.45
CA GLY A 125 -3.49 -7.69 10.26
C GLY A 125 -3.66 -8.97 9.45
N GLU A 126 -4.68 -9.02 8.59
CA GLU A 126 -4.89 -10.13 7.64
C GLU A 126 -3.72 -10.26 6.66
N GLY A 127 -3.19 -9.14 6.15
CA GLY A 127 -1.98 -9.13 5.32
C GLY A 127 -0.74 -9.67 6.03
N ILE A 128 -0.59 -9.41 7.33
CA ILE A 128 0.49 -9.98 8.14
C ILE A 128 0.29 -11.49 8.31
N LEU A 129 -0.93 -11.93 8.64
CA LEU A 129 -1.26 -13.35 8.80
C LEU A 129 -1.09 -14.14 7.49
N PHE A 130 -1.41 -13.51 6.36
CA PHE A 130 -1.14 -14.04 5.01
C PHE A 130 0.34 -14.39 4.83
N VAL A 131 1.25 -13.45 5.11
CA VAL A 131 2.70 -13.67 4.95
C VAL A 131 3.26 -14.61 6.01
N LEU A 132 2.87 -14.45 7.28
CA LEU A 132 3.38 -15.31 8.37
C LEU A 132 2.99 -16.77 8.15
N SER A 133 1.77 -17.05 7.70
CA SER A 133 1.34 -18.42 7.39
C SER A 133 2.16 -19.03 6.26
N ALA A 134 2.46 -18.26 5.19
CA ALA A 134 3.33 -18.72 4.11
C ALA A 134 4.77 -18.97 4.60
N MET A 135 5.29 -18.10 5.47
CA MET A 135 6.63 -18.21 6.06
C MET A 135 6.76 -19.45 6.96
N VAL A 136 5.76 -19.73 7.79
CA VAL A 136 5.69 -20.97 8.58
C VAL A 136 5.58 -22.18 7.66
N GLY A 137 4.76 -22.09 6.60
CA GLY A 137 4.66 -23.11 5.56
C GLY A 137 6.03 -23.46 4.96
N ALA A 138 6.84 -22.45 4.62
CA ALA A 138 8.17 -22.65 4.03
C ALA A 138 9.11 -23.41 4.97
N ALA A 139 9.02 -23.11 6.28
CA ALA A 139 9.79 -23.77 7.34
C ALA A 139 9.36 -25.23 7.56
N THR A 140 8.08 -25.54 7.41
CA THR A 140 7.52 -26.87 7.70
C THR A 140 7.86 -27.93 6.63
N VAL A 141 7.83 -29.20 7.04
CA VAL A 141 8.02 -30.34 6.14
C VAL A 141 6.68 -30.78 5.51
N ALA A 142 6.73 -31.43 4.35
CA ALA A 142 5.54 -32.02 3.75
C ALA A 142 4.95 -33.14 4.64
N PRO A 143 3.61 -33.34 4.70
CA PRO A 143 2.55 -32.63 3.96
C PRO A 143 2.00 -31.39 4.69
N VAL A 144 2.40 -31.14 5.94
CA VAL A 144 1.86 -30.07 6.80
C VAL A 144 2.04 -28.68 6.18
N LYS A 145 3.09 -28.48 5.36
CA LYS A 145 3.33 -27.23 4.62
C LYS A 145 2.14 -26.76 3.76
N TYR A 146 1.36 -27.68 3.20
CA TYR A 146 0.21 -27.33 2.37
C TYR A 146 -0.99 -26.82 3.18
N MET A 147 -1.10 -27.23 4.45
CA MET A 147 -2.12 -26.69 5.36
C MET A 147 -1.82 -25.23 5.69
N TRP A 148 -0.55 -24.89 5.88
CA TRP A 148 -0.10 -23.51 6.08
C TRP A 148 -0.25 -22.66 4.82
N TRP A 149 -0.03 -23.24 3.64
CA TRP A 149 -0.35 -22.57 2.39
C TRP A 149 -1.85 -22.28 2.26
N PHE A 150 -2.71 -23.24 2.60
CA PHE A 150 -4.16 -23.04 2.57
C PHE A 150 -4.59 -21.95 3.57
N ALA A 151 -4.01 -21.94 4.77
CA ALA A 151 -4.24 -20.88 5.76
C ALA A 151 -3.80 -19.51 5.23
N SER A 152 -2.62 -19.42 4.59
CA SER A 152 -2.16 -18.21 3.91
C SER A 152 -3.16 -17.77 2.84
N ALA A 153 -3.54 -18.66 1.92
CA ALA A 153 -4.51 -18.38 0.86
C ALA A 153 -5.86 -17.88 1.41
N LEU A 154 -6.35 -18.45 2.52
CA LEU A 154 -7.57 -18.01 3.19
C LEU A 154 -7.45 -16.54 3.66
N PHE A 155 -6.37 -16.18 4.35
CA PHE A 155 -6.13 -14.79 4.74
C PHE A 155 -5.97 -13.86 3.53
N GLY A 156 -5.33 -14.34 2.45
CA GLY A 156 -5.24 -13.61 1.20
C GLY A 156 -6.62 -13.33 0.58
N VAL A 157 -7.53 -14.30 0.62
CA VAL A 157 -8.92 -14.13 0.17
C VAL A 157 -9.67 -13.13 1.06
N LEU A 158 -9.49 -13.15 2.38
CA LEU A 158 -10.09 -12.16 3.28
C LEU A 158 -9.63 -10.73 2.95
N VAL A 159 -8.32 -10.54 2.71
CA VAL A 159 -7.78 -9.25 2.24
C VAL A 159 -8.45 -8.84 0.93
N ILE A 160 -8.59 -9.75 -0.03
CA ILE A 160 -9.23 -9.46 -1.33
C ILE A 160 -10.69 -9.05 -1.15
N ILE A 161 -11.47 -9.77 -0.33
CA ILE A 161 -12.87 -9.44 -0.04
C ILE A 161 -12.96 -8.03 0.52
N HIS A 162 -12.12 -7.71 1.51
CA HIS A 162 -12.08 -6.38 2.09
C HIS A 162 -11.69 -5.30 1.06
N LEU A 163 -10.69 -5.55 0.22
CA LEU A 163 -10.29 -4.59 -0.81
C LEU A 163 -11.39 -4.34 -1.84
N VAL A 164 -12.09 -5.39 -2.30
CA VAL A 164 -13.17 -5.26 -3.31
C VAL A 164 -14.37 -4.50 -2.74
N GLN A 165 -14.77 -4.77 -1.50
CA GLN A 165 -15.86 -4.05 -0.82
C GLN A 165 -15.61 -2.54 -0.69
N ARG A 166 -14.34 -2.11 -0.78
CA ARG A 166 -13.92 -0.71 -0.63
C ARG A 166 -13.77 0.01 -1.97
N ILE A 167 -14.20 -0.60 -3.07
CA ILE A 167 -14.31 0.06 -4.37
C ILE A 167 -15.74 0.60 -4.49
N PRO A 168 -16.04 1.85 -4.07
CA PRO A 168 -17.38 2.40 -4.23
C PRO A 168 -17.75 2.54 -5.71
N GLU A 169 -19.05 2.49 -5.99
CA GLU A 169 -19.61 2.82 -7.30
C GLU A 169 -19.30 4.29 -7.60
N GLY A 170 -18.50 4.54 -8.65
CA GLY A 170 -17.97 5.87 -8.97
C GLY A 170 -16.58 6.19 -8.38
N SER A 171 -15.89 5.20 -7.80
CA SER A 171 -14.48 5.34 -7.43
C SER A 171 -13.62 5.75 -8.63
N HIS A 172 -12.64 6.64 -8.37
CA HIS A 172 -11.72 7.09 -9.40
C HIS A 172 -10.91 5.90 -9.95
N GLU A 173 -10.69 5.88 -11.27
CA GLU A 173 -10.04 4.77 -11.98
C GLU A 173 -8.68 4.38 -11.38
N ILE A 174 -7.92 5.36 -10.88
CA ILE A 174 -6.64 5.13 -10.17
C ILE A 174 -6.80 4.18 -8.99
N HIS A 175 -7.81 4.38 -8.13
CA HIS A 175 -8.01 3.54 -6.96
C HIS A 175 -8.35 2.10 -7.37
N LYS A 176 -9.20 1.95 -8.38
CA LYS A 176 -9.55 0.64 -8.95
C LYS A 176 -8.31 -0.08 -9.49
N HIS A 177 -7.50 0.59 -10.30
CA HIS A 177 -6.28 0.02 -10.87
C HIS A 177 -5.27 -0.40 -9.81
N LEU A 178 -5.03 0.44 -8.81
CA LEU A 178 -4.12 0.12 -7.69
C LEU A 178 -4.64 -1.09 -6.90
N THR A 179 -5.94 -1.15 -6.61
CA THR A 179 -6.56 -2.27 -5.90
C THR A 179 -6.47 -3.57 -6.71
N TYR A 180 -6.79 -3.55 -8.01
CA TYR A 180 -6.66 -4.73 -8.87
C TYR A 180 -5.21 -5.20 -8.99
N LEU A 181 -4.26 -4.28 -9.12
CA LEU A 181 -2.83 -4.62 -9.16
C LEU A 181 -2.40 -5.33 -7.88
N THR A 182 -2.86 -4.87 -6.71
CA THR A 182 -2.58 -5.55 -5.43
C THR A 182 -3.25 -6.91 -5.33
N ILE A 183 -4.52 -7.04 -5.73
CA ILE A 183 -5.26 -8.32 -5.74
C ILE A 183 -4.53 -9.35 -6.63
N VAL A 184 -4.19 -8.96 -7.86
CA VAL A 184 -3.46 -9.83 -8.79
C VAL A 184 -2.11 -10.24 -8.20
N SER A 185 -1.39 -9.30 -7.58
CA SER A 185 -0.10 -9.60 -6.95
C SER A 185 -0.24 -10.63 -5.82
N LEU A 186 -1.25 -10.50 -4.94
CA LEU A 186 -1.50 -11.43 -3.84
C LEU A 186 -1.80 -12.86 -4.33
N VAL A 187 -2.61 -12.98 -5.39
CA VAL A 187 -2.92 -14.27 -6.01
C VAL A 187 -1.65 -14.86 -6.63
N VAL A 188 -0.88 -14.07 -7.38
CA VAL A 188 0.36 -14.53 -8.01
C VAL A 188 1.38 -14.97 -6.95
N TYR A 189 1.53 -14.26 -5.83
CA TYR A 189 2.41 -14.70 -4.74
C TYR A 189 1.99 -16.05 -4.15
N SER A 190 0.69 -16.25 -3.96
CA SER A 190 0.15 -17.52 -3.45
C SER A 190 0.41 -18.68 -4.42
N LEU A 191 0.24 -18.44 -5.73
CA LEU A 191 0.52 -19.41 -6.77
C LEU A 191 2.00 -19.70 -6.93
N LEU A 192 2.86 -18.68 -6.89
CA LEU A 192 4.31 -18.85 -6.97
C LEU A 192 4.86 -19.63 -5.79
N TRP A 193 4.32 -19.42 -4.59
CA TRP A 193 4.67 -20.23 -3.43
C TRP A 193 4.34 -21.71 -3.67
N LEU A 194 3.14 -22.00 -4.18
CA LEU A 194 2.68 -23.37 -4.43
C LEU A 194 3.48 -24.03 -5.55
N LEU A 195 3.73 -23.33 -6.65
CA LEU A 195 4.38 -23.88 -7.85
C LEU A 195 5.91 -23.85 -7.77
N GLY A 196 6.47 -22.98 -6.94
CA GLY A 196 7.90 -22.82 -6.73
C GLY A 196 8.52 -23.95 -5.91
N SER A 197 9.80 -23.78 -5.62
CA SER A 197 10.63 -24.69 -4.84
C SER A 197 10.11 -24.94 -3.42
N GLU A 198 9.34 -24.01 -2.85
CA GLU A 198 8.74 -24.13 -1.51
C GLU A 198 7.55 -25.12 -1.50
N GLY A 199 6.76 -25.16 -2.57
CA GLY A 199 5.58 -26.00 -2.74
C GLY A 199 5.86 -27.29 -3.51
N THR A 200 5.41 -27.37 -4.76
CA THR A 200 5.47 -28.57 -5.61
C THR A 200 6.72 -28.65 -6.47
N ALA A 201 7.57 -27.62 -6.48
CA ALA A 201 8.76 -27.52 -7.34
C ALA A 201 8.46 -27.71 -8.84
N ALA A 202 7.29 -27.24 -9.29
CA ALA A 202 6.90 -27.28 -10.70
C ALA A 202 7.65 -26.24 -11.54
N LEU A 203 8.05 -25.12 -10.93
CA LEU A 203 8.89 -24.10 -11.54
C LEU A 203 10.37 -24.34 -11.21
N GLY A 204 11.23 -24.14 -12.20
CA GLY A 204 12.67 -24.09 -11.94
C GLY A 204 13.03 -22.86 -11.10
N LEU A 205 14.08 -22.97 -10.27
CA LEU A 205 14.53 -21.89 -9.38
C LEU A 205 14.74 -20.54 -10.09
N SER A 206 15.26 -20.58 -11.33
CA SER A 206 15.44 -19.36 -12.14
C SER A 206 14.13 -18.71 -12.55
N GLN A 207 13.12 -19.52 -12.89
CA GLN A 207 11.79 -19.03 -13.27
C GLN A 207 11.08 -18.46 -12.06
N GLU A 208 11.11 -19.17 -10.93
CA GLU A 208 10.55 -18.70 -9.66
C GLU A 208 11.10 -17.33 -9.29
N VAL A 209 12.43 -17.20 -9.20
CA VAL A 209 13.09 -15.94 -8.84
C VAL A 209 12.81 -14.84 -9.88
N GLY A 210 12.79 -15.17 -11.16
CA GLY A 210 12.44 -14.24 -12.25
C GLY A 210 11.04 -13.66 -12.11
N ILE A 211 10.03 -14.52 -11.93
CA ILE A 211 8.64 -14.09 -11.84
C ILE A 211 8.41 -13.32 -10.54
N PHE A 212 8.95 -13.77 -9.40
CA PHE A 212 8.86 -12.99 -8.16
C PHE A 212 9.50 -11.61 -8.30
N THR A 213 10.65 -11.50 -8.95
CA THR A 213 11.33 -10.21 -9.19
C THR A 213 10.46 -9.27 -10.02
N PHE A 214 9.86 -9.79 -11.09
CA PHE A 214 8.96 -9.02 -11.94
C PHE A 214 7.71 -8.55 -11.16
N VAL A 215 7.05 -9.46 -10.46
CA VAL A 215 5.83 -9.15 -9.68
C VAL A 215 6.16 -8.17 -8.56
N ASP A 216 7.30 -8.32 -7.88
CA ASP A 216 7.74 -7.37 -6.85
C ASP A 216 7.99 -5.97 -7.42
N LEU A 217 8.62 -5.85 -8.59
CA LEU A 217 8.87 -4.56 -9.23
C LEU A 217 7.56 -3.86 -9.61
N VAL A 218 6.63 -4.60 -10.21
CA VAL A 218 5.31 -4.08 -10.60
C VAL A 218 4.50 -3.69 -9.36
N SER A 219 4.45 -4.55 -8.35
CA SER A 219 3.61 -4.36 -7.15
C SER A 219 4.11 -3.27 -6.20
N LYS A 220 5.40 -2.92 -6.27
CA LYS A 220 6.02 -1.94 -5.37
C LYS A 220 6.42 -0.66 -6.10
N VAL A 221 7.35 -0.76 -7.06
CA VAL A 221 7.83 0.41 -7.81
C VAL A 221 6.79 0.88 -8.80
N GLY A 222 6.18 -0.04 -9.57
CA GLY A 222 5.10 0.29 -10.51
C GLY A 222 3.88 0.91 -9.80
N PHE A 223 3.41 0.26 -8.73
CA PHE A 223 2.37 0.80 -7.84
C PHE A 223 2.72 2.20 -7.35
N GLY A 224 3.93 2.39 -6.81
CA GLY A 224 4.37 3.67 -6.26
C GLY A 224 4.40 4.78 -7.30
N LEU A 225 5.03 4.53 -8.45
CA LEU A 225 5.11 5.51 -9.53
C LEU A 225 3.73 5.88 -10.06
N TYR A 226 2.86 4.90 -10.30
CA TYR A 226 1.50 5.14 -10.77
C TYR A 226 0.70 5.97 -9.77
N PHE A 227 0.84 5.69 -8.47
CA PHE A 227 0.22 6.49 -7.41
C PHE A 227 0.75 7.93 -7.38
N LEU A 228 2.08 8.12 -7.40
CA LEU A 228 2.70 9.46 -7.30
C LEU A 228 2.37 10.35 -8.49
N PHE A 229 2.35 9.80 -9.71
CA PHE A 229 1.98 10.57 -10.91
C PHE A 229 0.51 10.98 -10.90
N SER A 230 -0.36 10.13 -10.37
CA SER A 230 -1.81 10.34 -10.40
C SER A 230 -2.35 11.03 -9.14
N TYR A 231 -1.51 11.26 -8.13
CA TYR A 231 -1.88 11.82 -6.83
C TYR A 231 -2.60 13.17 -6.92
N GLY A 232 -2.20 14.04 -7.85
CA GLY A 232 -2.84 15.34 -8.05
C GLY A 232 -4.30 15.23 -8.50
N GLN A 233 -4.61 14.27 -9.39
CA GLN A 233 -5.97 14.02 -9.86
C GLN A 233 -6.83 13.40 -8.75
N LEU A 234 -6.22 12.48 -7.99
CA LEU A 234 -6.88 11.83 -6.86
C LEU A 234 -7.34 12.85 -5.81
N LEU A 235 -6.49 13.82 -5.42
CA LEU A 235 -6.87 14.88 -4.48
C LEU A 235 -8.05 15.73 -4.98
N LEU A 236 -8.07 16.09 -6.26
CA LEU A 236 -9.17 16.85 -6.86
C LEU A 236 -10.48 16.05 -6.86
N SER A 237 -10.42 14.75 -7.14
CA SER A 237 -11.61 13.88 -7.13
C SER A 237 -12.21 13.70 -5.73
N LEU A 238 -11.35 13.56 -4.73
CA LEU A 238 -11.75 13.46 -3.33
C LEU A 238 -12.35 14.78 -2.82
N SER A 239 -11.84 15.93 -3.30
CA SER A 239 -12.44 17.23 -3.01
C SER A 239 -13.81 17.39 -3.66
N ARG A 240 -14.00 16.97 -4.92
CA ARG A 240 -15.31 17.02 -5.59
C ARG A 240 -16.34 16.12 -4.91
N SER A 241 -15.95 14.89 -4.55
CA SER A 241 -16.84 13.94 -3.88
C SER A 241 -17.30 14.47 -2.52
N ALA A 242 -16.38 15.08 -1.76
CA ALA A 242 -16.72 15.74 -0.50
C ALA A 242 -17.69 16.92 -0.70
N ILE A 243 -17.45 17.77 -1.72
CA ILE A 243 -18.36 18.89 -2.05
C ILE A 243 -19.76 18.38 -2.44
N GLN A 244 -19.85 17.29 -3.21
CA GLN A 244 -21.13 16.73 -3.63
C GLN A 244 -21.92 16.12 -2.46
N ILE A 245 -21.24 15.47 -1.51
CA ILE A 245 -21.86 14.96 -0.27
C ILE A 245 -22.36 16.14 0.58
N CYS A 246 -21.56 17.19 0.75
CA CYS A 246 -22.00 18.39 1.48
C CYS A 246 -23.21 19.05 0.80
N ALA A 247 -23.18 19.22 -0.53
CA ALA A 247 -24.29 19.80 -1.28
C ALA A 247 -25.56 18.92 -1.26
N GLY A 248 -25.41 17.59 -1.30
CA GLY A 248 -26.51 16.64 -1.20
C GLY A 248 -27.17 16.62 0.18
N ASN A 249 -26.39 16.68 1.25
CA ASN A 249 -26.92 16.75 2.62
C ASN A 249 -27.63 18.07 2.91
N GLU A 250 -27.18 19.20 2.35
CA GLU A 250 -27.88 20.49 2.49
C GLU A 250 -29.19 20.58 1.68
N CYS A 251 -29.31 19.84 0.58
CA CYS A 251 -30.56 19.73 -0.18
C CYS A 251 -31.52 18.68 0.41
N GLY A 252 -31.02 17.57 0.96
CA GLY A 252 -31.83 16.52 1.57
C GLY A 252 -32.37 16.86 2.95
N ALA A 253 -31.72 17.78 3.69
CA ALA A 253 -32.20 18.24 5.00
C ALA A 253 -33.39 19.22 4.94
N ARG A 254 -33.86 19.61 3.74
CA ARG A 254 -35.09 20.40 3.56
C ARG A 254 -36.14 19.59 2.83
N GLY A 255 -36.79 18.70 3.57
CA GLY A 255 -38.08 18.14 3.19
C GLY A 255 -39.04 19.28 2.87
N TRP A 256 -39.57 19.26 1.65
CA TRP A 256 -40.67 20.10 1.22
C TRP A 256 -41.95 19.61 1.91
N ASP A 257 -42.25 20.12 3.10
CA ASP A 257 -43.60 20.01 3.66
C ASP A 257 -43.96 21.26 4.46
N SER A 258 -45.07 21.88 4.04
CA SER A 258 -45.88 22.94 4.65
C SER A 258 -45.45 24.43 4.49
N PRO A 259 -46.40 25.32 4.08
CA PRO A 259 -46.19 26.75 3.94
C PRO A 259 -46.68 27.53 5.18
N SER A 260 -45.78 27.98 6.05
CA SER A 260 -46.04 29.16 6.91
C SER A 260 -44.78 29.64 7.65
N ALA A 261 -44.35 30.85 7.29
CA ALA A 261 -43.65 31.88 8.06
C ALA A 261 -42.83 31.51 9.32
N TYR A 262 -41.52 31.78 9.29
CA TYR A 262 -40.91 32.78 10.20
C TYR A 262 -39.58 33.30 9.63
N PHE A 263 -39.44 34.62 9.62
CA PHE A 263 -38.31 35.40 9.10
C PHE A 263 -37.03 35.18 9.92
N ASP A 264 -35.94 34.69 9.32
CA ASP A 264 -34.57 35.14 9.67
C ASP A 264 -33.53 34.79 8.57
N GLY A 265 -32.71 35.80 8.22
CA GLY A 265 -31.36 35.80 7.63
C GLY A 265 -30.88 34.87 6.49
N GLN A 266 -31.37 33.63 6.33
CA GLN A 266 -30.69 32.61 5.51
C GLN A 266 -31.15 32.50 4.04
N HIS A 267 -32.21 33.21 3.66
CA HIS A 267 -32.76 33.12 2.30
C HIS A 267 -31.91 33.79 1.20
N LYS A 268 -30.88 34.58 1.54
CA LYS A 268 -30.11 35.32 0.53
C LYS A 268 -29.08 34.48 -0.23
N VAL A 269 -28.67 33.31 0.26
CA VAL A 269 -27.66 32.48 -0.44
C VAL A 269 -28.28 31.75 -1.64
N CYS A 270 -29.57 31.40 -1.58
CA CYS A 270 -30.27 30.71 -2.66
C CYS A 270 -30.74 31.62 -3.80
N ALA A 271 -30.63 32.94 -3.67
CA ALA A 271 -31.08 33.92 -4.68
C ALA A 271 -29.93 34.53 -5.51
N LEU A 272 -28.69 34.06 -5.33
CA LEU A 272 -27.53 34.58 -6.04
C LEU A 272 -27.21 33.74 -7.30
N PRO A 273 -26.82 34.37 -8.43
CA PRO A 273 -26.44 33.64 -9.63
C PRO A 273 -25.36 32.59 -9.34
N LEU A 274 -25.45 31.41 -9.96
CA LEU A 274 -24.58 30.23 -9.81
C LEU A 274 -23.06 30.54 -9.71
N ALA A 275 -22.60 31.63 -10.31
CA ALA A 275 -21.21 32.11 -10.23
C ALA A 275 -20.80 32.54 -8.80
N ARG A 276 -21.66 33.29 -8.07
CA ARG A 276 -21.36 33.74 -6.70
C ARG A 276 -21.53 32.65 -5.65
N GLN A 277 -22.44 31.69 -5.87
CA GLN A 277 -22.53 30.50 -5.01
C GLN A 277 -21.27 29.64 -5.09
N ARG A 278 -20.68 29.48 -6.29
CA ARG A 278 -19.41 28.77 -6.45
C ARG A 278 -18.25 29.47 -5.73
N GLU A 279 -18.21 30.79 -5.70
CA GLU A 279 -17.17 31.55 -5.01
C GLU A 279 -17.33 31.53 -3.48
N ALA A 280 -18.56 31.70 -2.97
CA ALA A 280 -18.84 31.60 -1.54
C ALA A 280 -18.62 30.18 -1.00
N CYS A 281 -19.02 29.15 -1.76
CA CYS A 281 -18.79 27.75 -1.41
C CYS A 281 -17.31 27.39 -1.53
N ARG A 282 -16.57 27.92 -2.52
CA ARG A 282 -15.11 27.80 -2.58
C ARG A 282 -14.43 28.45 -1.38
N ALA A 283 -14.85 29.65 -0.97
CA ALA A 283 -14.28 30.34 0.19
C ALA A 283 -14.55 29.58 1.50
N ALA A 284 -15.77 29.08 1.70
CA ALA A 284 -16.15 28.27 2.87
C ALA A 284 -15.42 26.92 2.89
N VAL A 285 -15.30 26.24 1.75
CA VAL A 285 -14.56 24.98 1.65
C VAL A 285 -13.06 25.19 1.85
N ILE A 286 -12.47 26.29 1.35
CA ILE A 286 -11.07 26.64 1.64
C ILE A 286 -10.89 26.93 3.13
N GLN A 287 -11.84 27.60 3.79
CA GLN A 287 -11.80 27.83 5.24
C GLN A 287 -11.94 26.55 6.05
N VAL A 288 -12.86 25.65 5.70
CA VAL A 288 -13.05 24.37 6.39
C VAL A 288 -11.87 23.43 6.15
N VAL A 289 -11.32 23.40 4.93
CA VAL A 289 -10.10 22.63 4.63
C VAL A 289 -8.89 23.24 5.36
N ALA A 290 -8.80 24.56 5.48
CA ALA A 290 -7.75 25.22 6.28
C ALA A 290 -7.90 24.94 7.78
N LEU A 291 -9.12 24.88 8.32
CA LEU A 291 -9.42 24.53 9.71
C LEU A 291 -9.13 23.05 10.01
N CYS A 292 -9.51 22.13 9.11
CA CYS A 292 -9.21 20.71 9.25
C CYS A 292 -7.72 20.39 9.08
N ILE A 293 -6.98 21.19 8.31
CA ILE A 293 -5.51 21.07 8.21
C ILE A 293 -4.80 21.73 9.40
N GLY A 294 -5.34 22.84 9.93
CA GLY A 294 -4.80 23.54 11.10
C GLY A 294 -4.93 22.75 12.40
N HIS A 295 -5.96 21.91 12.53
CA HIS A 295 -6.17 21.15 13.77
C HIS A 295 -5.20 19.97 13.96
N ALA A 296 -4.47 19.55 12.90
CA ALA A 296 -3.42 18.54 12.98
C ALA A 296 -2.05 19.10 13.42
N GLY A 297 -1.95 20.40 13.71
CA GLY A 297 -0.70 21.09 14.02
C GLY A 297 -0.83 22.15 15.11
N SER A 298 -1.44 21.84 16.25
CA SER A 298 -1.24 22.62 17.49
C SER A 298 -1.71 21.85 18.72
N HIS A 299 -0.87 20.92 19.19
CA HIS A 299 -0.79 20.60 20.61
C HIS A 299 0.49 21.28 21.15
N SER A 300 0.46 22.61 21.26
CA SER A 300 1.42 23.40 22.03
C SER A 300 1.02 24.88 22.01
N GLY A 301 0.58 25.40 23.16
CA GLY A 301 0.84 26.79 23.57
C GLY A 301 0.01 27.93 22.96
N GLY A 302 -1.17 28.16 23.54
CA GLY A 302 -1.62 29.46 24.06
C GLY A 302 -1.39 30.79 23.30
N THR A 303 -2.51 31.50 23.16
CA THR A 303 -2.72 32.96 23.24
C THR A 303 -2.71 33.83 21.97
N ARG A 304 -3.83 34.58 21.85
CA ARG A 304 -4.11 35.81 21.08
C ARG A 304 -4.48 35.64 19.60
N LEU A 305 -5.77 35.84 19.31
CA LEU A 305 -6.27 36.66 18.19
C LEU A 305 -7.79 36.84 18.30
N SER A 306 -8.21 37.64 19.29
CA SER A 306 -9.54 38.25 19.36
C SER A 306 -9.45 39.65 18.74
N ALA A 307 -9.45 39.75 17.42
CA ALA A 307 -9.69 40.99 16.68
C ALA A 307 -9.74 40.69 15.19
N LEU A 308 -10.94 40.75 14.58
CA LEU A 308 -11.23 41.19 13.19
C LEU A 308 -12.51 40.52 12.67
N ALA A 309 -13.65 41.18 12.90
CA ALA A 309 -14.77 41.24 11.95
C ALA A 309 -15.91 42.11 12.54
N ARG A 310 -15.81 43.44 12.38
CA ARG A 310 -17.01 44.28 12.27
C ARG A 310 -17.29 44.44 10.77
N PRO A 311 -18.50 44.18 10.26
CA PRO A 311 -18.86 44.58 8.91
C PRO A 311 -19.08 46.10 8.87
N ARG A 312 -18.40 46.78 7.94
CA ARG A 312 -18.77 48.14 7.50
C ARG A 312 -20.10 48.06 6.78
N ALA A 313 -21.06 48.87 7.19
CA ALA A 313 -22.20 49.24 6.35
C ALA A 313 -21.68 50.10 5.19
N LEU A 314 -22.16 49.81 3.99
CA LEU A 314 -22.08 50.67 2.82
C LEU A 314 -23.51 51.05 2.47
N ASP A 315 -23.70 52.36 2.32
CA ASP A 315 -24.90 53.02 1.79
C ASP A 315 -25.29 52.53 0.39
#